data_AF-A0A7C7PZX9-F1
#
_entry.id   AF-A0A7C7PZX9-F1
#
_cell.length_a   1.000
_cell.length_b   1.000
_cell.length_c   1.000
_cell.angle_alpha   90.00
_cell.angle_beta   90.00
_cell.angle_gamma   90.00
#
_symmetry.space_group_name_H-M   'P 1'
#
loop_
_entity.id
_entity.type
_entity.pdbx_description
1 polymer ?
#
loop_
_entity_poly.entity_id
_entity_poly.type
_entity_poly.pdbx_seq_one_letter_code
_entity_poly.pdbx_strand_id
1 'polypeptide(L)'
;MLEKEFLKFVNLSLKDRINYIEDILNKKNISFIKTDKFIYIPSKERRILLDCHIDIVGPLKKVEFKEGLFWGSGVCDNLGNAFALLYLIKTGKLNLKRYSLVIVDRLIHV
;
A
#
# COMPACT_ATOMS: atom_id res chain seq x y z
N MET A 1 16.59 -3.30 6.07
CA MET A 1 16.59 -1.83 6.01
C MET A 1 15.30 -1.37 5.35
N LEU A 2 14.64 -0.36 5.90
CA LEU A 2 13.30 0.09 5.48
C LEU A 2 13.32 0.64 4.05
N GLU A 3 14.41 1.33 3.69
CA GLU A 3 14.63 1.96 2.39
C GLU A 3 14.66 0.94 1.26
N LYS A 4 15.34 -0.19 1.46
CA LYS A 4 15.38 -1.28 0.48
C LYS A 4 13.99 -1.91 0.27
N GLU A 5 13.20 -2.02 1.34
CA GLU A 5 11.85 -2.57 1.25
C GLU A 5 10.89 -1.61 0.55
N PHE A 6 10.98 -0.31 0.87
CA PHE A 6 10.22 0.73 0.19
C PHE A 6 10.56 0.78 -1.30
N LEU A 7 11.86 0.84 -1.63
CA LEU A 7 12.36 0.89 -3.01
C LEU A 7 11.91 -0.33 -3.82
N LYS A 8 11.85 -1.52 -3.19
CA LYS A 8 11.27 -2.70 -3.82
C LYS A 8 9.79 -2.47 -4.12
N PHE A 9 8.99 -2.10 -3.12
CA PHE A 9 7.54 -1.94 -3.24
C PHE A 9 7.13 -0.94 -4.33
N VAL A 10 7.72 0.26 -4.34
CA VAL A 10 7.32 1.34 -5.27
C VAL A 10 7.65 1.06 -6.73
N ASN A 11 8.60 0.17 -6.99
CA ASN A 11 9.03 -0.20 -8.34
C ASN A 11 8.37 -1.48 -8.86
N LEU A 12 7.48 -2.10 -8.09
CA LEU A 12 6.67 -3.23 -8.53
C LEU A 12 5.62 -2.78 -9.54
N SER A 13 5.23 -3.67 -10.45
CA SER A 13 4.04 -3.49 -11.27
C SER A 13 2.79 -3.36 -10.37
N LEU A 14 1.67 -2.87 -10.91
CA LEU A 14 0.41 -2.82 -10.15
C LEU A 14 0.00 -4.23 -9.66
N LYS A 15 0.04 -5.23 -10.55
CA LYS A 15 -0.25 -6.63 -10.22
C LYS A 15 0.65 -7.15 -9.10
N ASP A 16 1.94 -6.85 -9.15
CA ASP A 16 2.89 -7.33 -8.14
C ASP A 16 2.75 -6.58 -6.80
N ARG A 17 2.31 -5.32 -6.80
CA ARG A 17 1.95 -4.60 -5.57
C ARG A 17 0.73 -5.20 -4.90
N ILE A 18 -0.29 -5.54 -5.67
CA ILE A 18 -1.47 -6.27 -5.16
C ILE A 18 -1.03 -7.59 -4.53
N ASN A 19 -0.22 -8.39 -5.22
CA ASN A 19 0.30 -9.66 -4.69
C ASN A 19 1.12 -9.45 -3.40
N TYR A 20 1.96 -8.41 -3.38
CA TYR A 20 2.75 -8.06 -2.19
C TYR A 20 1.87 -7.70 -0.99
N ILE A 21 0.75 -7.01 -1.21
CA ILE A 21 -0.22 -6.67 -0.16
C ILE A 21 -0.91 -7.93 0.37
N GLU A 22 -1.42 -8.77 -0.53
CA GLU A 22 -2.07 -10.04 -0.17
C GLU A 22 -1.13 -10.93 0.66
N ASP A 23 0.14 -11.02 0.27
CA ASP A 23 1.18 -11.73 1.01
C ASP A 23 1.33 -11.23 2.45
N ILE A 24 1.30 -9.92 2.69
CA ILE A 24 1.38 -9.33 4.03
C ILE A 24 0.15 -9.73 4.85
N LEU A 25 -1.04 -9.60 4.27
CA LEU A 25 -2.31 -9.88 4.97
C LEU A 25 -2.43 -11.37 5.30
N ASN A 26 -2.12 -12.25 4.35
CA ASN A 26 -2.13 -13.70 4.52
C ASN A 26 -1.14 -14.15 5.60
N LYS A 27 0.11 -13.66 5.58
CA LYS A 27 1.12 -13.98 6.61
C LYS A 27 0.71 -13.51 8.01
N LYS A 28 -0.17 -12.52 8.11
CA LYS A 28 -0.72 -12.01 9.37
C LYS A 28 -2.05 -12.62 9.75
N ASN A 29 -2.59 -13.55 8.96
CA ASN A 29 -3.93 -14.11 9.12
C ASN A 29 -5.01 -13.01 9.24
N ILE A 30 -4.85 -11.92 8.48
CA ILE A 30 -5.80 -10.82 8.43
C ILE A 30 -6.83 -11.12 7.35
N SER A 31 -8.11 -11.13 7.71
CA SER A 31 -9.20 -11.23 6.74
C SER A 31 -9.33 -9.95 5.93
N PHE A 32 -9.54 -10.08 4.62
CA PHE A 32 -9.78 -8.96 3.71
C PHE A 32 -10.78 -9.34 2.62
N ILE A 33 -11.39 -8.34 2.01
CA ILE A 33 -12.25 -8.45 0.83
C ILE A 33 -11.49 -7.84 -0.33
N LYS A 34 -11.30 -8.59 -1.41
CA LYS A 34 -10.66 -8.11 -2.63
C LYS A 34 -11.69 -8.03 -3.76
N THR A 35 -11.65 -6.93 -4.48
CA THR A 35 -12.35 -6.74 -5.74
C THR A 35 -11.32 -6.49 -6.84
N ASP A 36 -11.80 -6.27 -8.06
CA ASP A 36 -11.01 -5.73 -9.17
C ASP A 36 -10.51 -4.30 -8.88
N LYS A 37 -11.20 -3.53 -8.03
CA LYS A 37 -10.91 -2.10 -7.79
C LYS A 37 -10.21 -1.78 -6.47
N PHE A 38 -10.38 -2.63 -5.46
CA PHE A 38 -9.83 -2.34 -4.13
C PHE A 38 -9.61 -3.60 -3.28
N ILE A 39 -8.76 -3.45 -2.27
CA ILE A 39 -8.61 -4.37 -1.15
C ILE A 39 -9.16 -3.66 0.09
N TYR A 40 -10.15 -4.26 0.74
CA TYR A 40 -10.75 -3.76 1.96
C TYR A 40 -10.42 -4.66 3.15
N ILE A 41 -9.82 -4.09 4.18
CA ILE A 41 -9.49 -4.73 5.45
C ILE A 41 -10.46 -4.20 6.51
N PRO A 42 -11.49 -4.98 6.90
CA PRO A 42 -12.50 -4.54 7.85
C PRO A 42 -11.95 -4.48 9.28
N SER A 43 -12.29 -3.42 10.00
CA SER A 43 -12.19 -3.40 11.46
C SER A 43 -13.38 -4.13 12.11
N LYS A 44 -13.12 -4.73 13.28
CA LYS A 44 -14.15 -5.40 14.10
C LYS A 44 -15.03 -4.43 14.90
N GLU A 45 -14.56 -3.21 15.18
CA GLU A 45 -15.20 -2.28 16.11
C GLU A 45 -15.51 -0.89 15.50
N ARG A 46 -15.31 -0.74 14.18
CA ARG A 46 -15.59 0.42 13.29
C ARG A 46 -15.55 1.80 13.97
N ARG A 47 -14.47 2.56 13.78
CA ARG A 47 -14.45 4.00 14.15
C ARG A 47 -13.83 4.94 13.12
N ILE A 48 -12.83 4.51 12.34
CA ILE A 48 -12.15 5.37 11.36
C ILE A 48 -11.77 4.54 10.12
N LEU A 49 -12.06 5.07 8.93
CA LEU A 49 -11.60 4.53 7.66
C LEU A 49 -10.29 5.20 7.26
N LEU A 50 -9.27 4.41 6.97
CA LEU A 50 -8.05 4.85 6.30
C LEU A 50 -8.13 4.45 4.84
N ASP A 51 -7.66 5.30 3.95
CA ASP A 51 -7.52 4.98 2.54
C ASP A 51 -6.11 5.28 2.04
N CYS A 52 -5.70 4.50 1.04
CA CYS A 52 -4.56 4.80 0.21
C CYS A 52 -4.79 4.20 -1.17
N HIS A 53 -4.05 4.67 -2.17
CA HIS A 53 -4.06 4.05 -3.49
C HIS A 53 -2.66 3.64 -3.93
N ILE A 54 -2.62 2.63 -4.79
CA ILE A 54 -1.39 1.98 -5.24
C ILE A 54 -1.15 2.15 -6.73
N ASP A 55 -2.01 2.84 -7.46
CA ASP A 55 -1.72 3.25 -8.82
C ASP A 55 -0.68 4.38 -8.89
N ILE A 56 -0.10 4.56 -10.09
CA ILE A 56 0.75 5.70 -10.44
C ILE A 56 0.17 6.33 -11.69
N VAL A 57 -0.12 7.63 -11.64
CA VAL A 57 -0.57 8.40 -12.81
C VAL A 57 0.64 8.99 -13.54
N GLY A 58 0.62 8.92 -14.88
CA GLY A 58 1.64 9.54 -15.73
C GLY A 58 2.83 8.62 -16.06
N PRO A 59 3.92 9.18 -16.64
CA PRO A 59 5.07 8.39 -17.06
C PRO A 59 5.71 7.68 -15.87
N LEU A 60 5.93 6.38 -16.00
CA LEU A 60 6.58 5.55 -14.98
C LEU A 60 8.08 5.88 -14.93
N LYS A 61 8.45 6.84 -14.08
CA LYS A 61 9.84 7.01 -13.67
C LYS A 61 10.11 6.05 -12.53
N LYS A 62 11.07 5.16 -12.73
CA LYS A 62 11.58 4.26 -11.68
C LYS A 62 11.97 5.09 -10.47
N VAL A 63 11.57 4.63 -9.29
CA VAL A 63 11.97 5.25 -8.04
C VAL A 63 13.38 4.84 -7.69
N GLU A 64 14.19 5.81 -7.28
CA GLU A 64 15.57 5.65 -6.85
C GLU A 64 15.78 6.34 -5.49
N PHE A 65 16.76 5.85 -4.72
CA PHE A 65 17.19 6.49 -3.48
C PHE A 65 18.52 7.19 -3.72
N LYS A 66 18.53 8.53 -3.64
CA LYS A 66 19.70 9.37 -3.90
C LYS A 66 19.73 10.50 -2.88
N GLU A 67 20.91 10.75 -2.31
CA GLU A 67 21.14 11.87 -1.37
C GLU A 67 20.16 11.89 -0.19
N GLY A 68 19.81 10.70 0.33
CA GLY A 68 18.90 10.57 1.47
C GLY A 68 17.41 10.71 1.12
N LEU A 69 17.06 10.87 -0.16
CA LEU A 69 15.69 11.09 -0.63
C LEU A 69 15.27 10.06 -1.68
N PHE A 70 13.97 9.80 -1.76
CA PHE A 70 13.37 8.98 -2.81
C PHE A 70 12.88 9.87 -3.95
N TRP A 71 13.33 9.57 -5.16
CA TRP A 71 13.00 10.30 -6.38
C TRP A 71 12.30 9.37 -7.36
N GLY A 72 11.12 9.75 -7.87
CA GLY A 72 10.40 8.97 -8.88
C GLY A 72 8.89 9.15 -8.80
N SER A 73 8.17 8.46 -9.68
CA SER A 73 6.71 8.60 -9.77
C SER A 73 5.99 7.94 -8.58
N GLY A 74 4.96 8.60 -8.06
CA GLY A 74 4.08 8.07 -7.02
C GLY A 74 4.64 8.09 -5.58
N VAL A 75 5.93 8.40 -5.39
CA VAL A 75 6.58 8.43 -4.06
C VAL A 75 5.89 9.41 -3.11
N CYS A 76 5.67 10.65 -3.56
CA CYS A 76 5.06 11.72 -2.76
C CYS A 76 3.55 11.88 -2.99
N ASP A 77 2.94 11.05 -3.84
CA ASP A 77 1.50 11.05 -4.04
C ASP A 77 0.85 10.16 -2.98
N ASN A 78 0.88 8.83 -3.17
CA ASN A 78 0.26 7.92 -2.19
C ASN A 78 0.96 6.57 -2.04
N LEU A 79 1.99 6.25 -2.84
CA LEU A 79 2.74 5.00 -2.63
C LEU A 79 3.53 5.02 -1.32
N GLY A 80 4.03 6.19 -0.92
CA GLY A 80 4.62 6.41 0.39
C GLY A 80 3.65 6.06 1.52
N ASN A 81 2.44 6.61 1.48
CA ASN A 81 1.41 6.38 2.49
C ASN A 81 0.93 4.92 2.48
N ALA A 82 0.69 4.35 1.29
CA ALA A 82 0.31 2.95 1.14
C ALA A 82 1.36 2.03 1.77
N PHE A 83 2.63 2.26 1.47
CA PHE A 83 3.72 1.51 2.08
C PHE A 83 3.79 1.69 3.59
N ALA A 84 3.64 2.93 4.10
CA ALA A 84 3.66 3.20 5.53
C ALA A 84 2.54 2.44 6.28
N LEU A 85 1.31 2.47 5.76
CA LEU A 85 0.18 1.75 6.33
C LEU A 85 0.40 0.23 6.30
N LEU A 86 0.86 -0.31 5.17
CA LEU A 86 1.20 -1.73 5.04
C LEU A 86 2.34 -2.14 5.98
N TYR A 87 3.33 -1.28 6.17
CA TYR A 87 4.43 -1.53 7.10
C TYR A 87 3.95 -1.54 8.56
N LEU A 88 3.03 -0.65 8.93
CA LEU A 88 2.40 -0.67 10.26
C LEU A 88 1.57 -1.93 10.47
N ILE A 89 0.87 -2.44 9.44
CA ILE A 89 0.18 -3.73 9.49
C ILE A 89 1.20 -4.88 9.66
N LYS A 90 2.22 -4.92 8.80
CA LYS A 90 3.28 -5.94 8.82
C LYS A 90 4.02 -5.98 10.16
N THR A 91 4.20 -4.84 10.82
CA THR A 91 4.86 -4.75 12.12
C THR A 91 3.90 -4.86 13.31
N GLY A 92 2.59 -5.01 13.08
CA GLY A 92 1.58 -5.10 14.14
C GLY A 92 1.34 -3.79 14.91
N LYS A 93 1.77 -2.66 14.34
CA LYS A 93 1.63 -1.32 14.93
C LYS A 93 0.33 -0.62 14.55
N LEU A 94 -0.37 -1.08 13.50
CA LEU A 94 -1.70 -0.58 13.17
C LEU A 94 -2.79 -1.37 13.91
N ASN A 95 -3.59 -0.68 14.73
CA ASN A 95 -4.69 -1.29 15.47
C ASN A 95 -5.93 -1.51 14.58
N LEU A 96 -5.98 -2.67 13.92
CA LEU A 96 -7.11 -3.07 13.06
C LEU A 96 -8.41 -3.38 13.82
N LYS A 97 -8.44 -3.31 15.16
CA LYS A 97 -9.73 -3.24 15.87
C LYS A 97 -10.39 -1.88 15.67
N ARG A 98 -9.62 -0.79 15.56
CA ARG A 98 -10.13 0.58 15.41
C ARG A 98 -10.21 1.08 13.98
N TYR A 99 -9.21 0.74 13.16
CA TYR A 99 -9.08 1.25 11.80
C TYR A 99 -9.51 0.18 10.79
N SER A 100 -10.43 0.55 9.91
CA SER A 100 -10.60 -0.15 8.62
C SER A 100 -9.63 0.45 7.61
N LEU A 101 -9.16 -0.34 6.65
CA LEU A 101 -8.29 0.15 5.56
C LEU A 101 -8.89 -0.22 4.20
N VAL A 102 -8.98 0.74 3.30
CA VAL A 102 -9.25 0.51 1.87
C VAL A 102 -7.99 0.86 1.08
N ILE A 103 -7.55 -0.06 0.21
CA ILE A 103 -6.44 0.16 -0.70
C ILE A 103 -7.01 0.14 -2.12
N VAL A 104 -6.90 1.25 -2.84
CA VAL A 104 -7.58 1.48 -4.12
C VAL A 104 -6.61 1.35 -5.30
N ASP A 105 -7.12 0.83 -6.41
CA ASP A 105 -6.56 1.01 -7.75
C ASP A 105 -7.39 2.06 -8.52
N ARG A 106 -6.85 3.28 -8.70
CA ARG A 106 -7.58 4.37 -9.39
C ARG A 106 -7.47 4.34 -10.92
N LEU A 107 -6.64 3.46 -11.52
CA LEU A 107 -6.42 3.46 -12.98
C LEU A 107 -7.55 2.80 -13.78
N ILE A 108 -8.56 2.25 -13.13
CA ILE A 108 -9.73 1.64 -13.80
C ILE A 108 -10.71 2.71 -14.35
N HIS A 109 -10.44 4.01 -14.15
CA HIS A 109 -11.37 5.10 -14.50
C HIS A 109 -10.82 6.18 -15.46
N VAL A 110 -9.72 5.92 -16.18
CA VAL A 110 -9.26 6.78 -17.29
C VAL A 110 -8.99 5.94 -18.53
#